data_AF-A0A0F9CK48-F1
#
_entry.id   AF-A0A0F9CK48-F1
#
_cell.length_a   1.000
_cell.length_b   1.000
_cell.length_c   1.000
_cell.angle_alpha   90.00
_cell.angle_beta   90.00
_cell.angle_gamma   90.00
#
_symmetry.space_group_name_H-M   'P 1'
#
loop_
_entity.id
_entity.type
_entity.pdbx_description
1 polymer ?
#
loop_
_entity_poly.entity_id
_entity_poly.type
_entity_poly.pdbx_seq_one_letter_code
_entity_poly.pdbx_strand_id
1 'polypeptide(L)'
;MQYRVRNDGQDGRHVETRIAVVGCGGTGGFVAEGLCRLLGDQPAKLVLIDMDRVEPHNLRRQSFYQGDVGGFKSQVLAERLSRLYGREIGYSVYPYTVDSHRRIFGAYGKRGLVLGCVDNPLARAAIAEGMKSTGAWVWWLDAGNGHHSGQMLIGNTGVPDQLKGAFHKDGLCTHVPLPSLQLPSLLSPVQDDEEAPALAVDCAEAVEAGDQSAVINQAMASIVVMDTASSAEITSFSEKKLIPAVNTANASGTRNDLVSQTAFTMIS
;
A
#
# COMPACT_ATOMS: atom_id res chain seq x y z
N MET A 1 -1.80 -24.74 8.42
CA MET A 1 -2.44 -24.15 9.62
C MET A 1 -2.79 -22.71 9.27
N GLN A 2 -4.01 -22.22 9.58
CA GLN A 2 -4.43 -20.88 9.16
C GLN A 2 -4.16 -19.89 10.29
N TYR A 3 -3.35 -18.85 10.05
CA TYR A 3 -2.99 -17.86 11.07
C TYR A 3 -3.79 -16.56 10.89
N ARG A 4 -4.20 -15.95 11.99
CA ARG A 4 -4.83 -14.63 12.05
C ARG A 4 -3.80 -13.57 12.41
N VAL A 5 -3.81 -12.45 11.71
CA VAL A 5 -2.97 -11.31 12.10
C VAL A 5 -3.59 -10.61 13.30
N ARG A 6 -2.79 -10.36 14.34
CA ARG A 6 -3.24 -9.62 15.53
C ARG A 6 -3.48 -8.15 15.17
N ASN A 7 -4.72 -7.69 15.31
CA ASN A 7 -5.08 -6.27 15.14
C ASN A 7 -5.95 -5.74 16.29
N ASP A 8 -5.99 -6.40 17.44
CA ASP A 8 -6.56 -5.86 18.68
C ASP A 8 -5.47 -5.08 19.44
N GLY A 9 -5.75 -3.82 19.79
CA GLY A 9 -4.88 -3.08 20.72
C GLY A 9 -4.76 -3.83 22.05
N GLN A 10 -3.65 -3.60 22.77
CA GLN A 10 -3.28 -4.37 23.98
C GLN A 10 -4.39 -4.51 25.05
N ASP A 11 -5.41 -3.65 25.02
CA ASP A 11 -6.42 -3.53 26.09
C ASP A 11 -7.90 -3.72 25.64
N GLY A 12 -8.17 -4.22 24.43
CA GLY A 12 -9.54 -4.49 23.96
C GLY A 12 -10.43 -3.25 23.77
N ARG A 13 -9.88 -2.04 23.85
CA ARG A 13 -10.59 -0.78 23.56
C ARG A 13 -10.70 -0.56 22.05
N HIS A 14 -11.79 0.06 21.58
CA HIS A 14 -11.94 0.49 20.19
C HIS A 14 -10.83 1.48 19.83
N VAL A 15 -9.78 0.98 19.18
CA VAL A 15 -8.69 1.79 18.65
C VAL A 15 -9.10 2.30 17.26
N GLU A 16 -9.04 3.61 17.06
CA GLU A 16 -9.22 4.24 15.74
C GLU A 16 -8.26 3.58 14.72
N THR A 17 -8.83 2.96 13.68
CA THR A 17 -8.03 2.38 12.58
C THR A 17 -7.59 3.49 11.64
N ARG A 18 -6.34 3.45 11.21
CA ARG A 18 -5.76 4.40 10.27
C ARG A 18 -5.26 3.66 9.06
N ILE A 19 -5.69 4.12 7.89
CA ILE A 19 -5.34 3.51 6.62
C ILE A 19 -4.74 4.60 5.74
N ALA A 20 -3.51 4.38 5.27
CA ALA A 20 -2.88 5.21 4.26
C ALA A 20 -2.83 4.42 2.94
N VAL A 21 -3.44 4.94 1.89
CA VAL A 21 -3.27 4.42 0.52
C VAL A 21 -2.19 5.27 -0.14
N VAL A 22 -1.06 4.64 -0.48
CA VAL A 22 0.08 5.29 -1.12
C VAL A 22 0.08 4.90 -2.59
N GLY A 23 -0.08 5.87 -3.48
CA GLY A 23 -0.38 5.68 -4.90
C GLY A 23 -1.89 5.64 -5.14
N CYS A 24 -2.39 6.55 -5.97
CA CYS A 24 -3.80 6.71 -6.37
C CYS A 24 -3.98 6.48 -7.89
N GLY A 25 -3.09 5.69 -8.50
CA GLY A 25 -3.20 5.23 -9.89
C GLY A 25 -4.26 4.12 -10.05
N GLY A 26 -4.04 3.20 -10.99
CA GLY A 26 -4.99 2.12 -11.29
C GLY A 26 -5.39 1.30 -10.05
N THR A 27 -4.44 0.64 -9.40
CA THR A 27 -4.72 -0.16 -8.18
C THR A 27 -5.22 0.70 -7.03
N GLY A 28 -4.54 1.82 -6.76
CA GLY A 28 -4.86 2.69 -5.63
C GLY A 28 -6.26 3.29 -5.68
N GLY A 29 -6.71 3.68 -6.88
CA GLY A 29 -8.06 4.18 -7.12
C GLY A 29 -9.13 3.16 -6.76
N PHE A 30 -8.98 1.93 -7.25
CA PHE A 30 -9.91 0.83 -6.92
C PHE A 30 -9.87 0.45 -5.44
N VAL A 31 -8.68 0.42 -4.83
CA VAL A 31 -8.52 0.16 -3.39
C VAL A 31 -9.25 1.22 -2.58
N ALA A 32 -9.03 2.50 -2.86
CA ALA A 32 -9.65 3.60 -2.12
C ALA A 32 -11.19 3.55 -2.20
N GLU A 33 -11.74 3.29 -3.39
CA GLU A 33 -13.19 3.16 -3.57
C GLU A 33 -13.75 1.94 -2.83
N GLY A 34 -13.10 0.79 -2.96
CA GLY A 34 -13.50 -0.45 -2.29
C GLY A 34 -13.46 -0.33 -0.76
N LEU A 35 -12.45 0.35 -0.21
CA LEU A 35 -12.35 0.64 1.21
C LEU A 35 -13.52 1.51 1.69
N CYS A 36 -13.85 2.57 0.96
CA CYS A 36 -14.99 3.42 1.35
C CYS A 36 -16.30 2.63 1.40
N ARG A 37 -16.48 1.69 0.47
CA ARG A 37 -17.65 0.81 0.42
C ARG A 37 -17.69 -0.22 1.56
N LEU A 38 -16.55 -0.85 1.88
CA LEU A 38 -16.50 -1.92 2.89
C LEU A 38 -16.39 -1.40 4.32
N LEU A 39 -15.76 -0.25 4.54
CA LEU A 39 -15.68 0.35 5.87
C LEU A 39 -17.05 0.80 6.37
N GLY A 40 -18.02 1.09 5.48
CA GLY A 40 -19.36 1.54 5.88
C GLY A 40 -19.28 2.70 6.88
N ASP A 41 -19.87 2.52 8.06
CA ASP A 41 -19.84 3.49 9.17
C ASP A 41 -18.72 3.24 10.20
N GLN A 42 -17.81 2.29 9.95
CA GLN A 42 -16.74 1.97 10.90
C GLN A 42 -15.81 3.18 11.14
N PRO A 43 -15.37 3.42 12.39
CA PRO A 43 -14.50 4.54 12.74
C PRO A 43 -13.06 4.26 12.26
N ALA A 44 -12.78 4.64 11.02
CA ALA A 44 -11.49 4.54 10.37
C ALA A 44 -11.11 5.88 9.68
N LYS A 45 -9.87 6.31 9.88
CA LYS A 45 -9.30 7.46 9.16
C LYS A 45 -8.58 6.97 7.92
N LEU A 46 -9.04 7.44 6.76
CA LEU A 46 -8.43 7.15 5.47
C LEU A 46 -7.64 8.36 5.00
N VAL A 47 -6.41 8.13 4.54
CA VAL A 47 -5.56 9.14 3.92
C VAL A 47 -5.05 8.65 2.57
N LEU A 48 -5.25 9.43 1.51
CA LEU A 48 -4.78 9.12 0.17
C LEU A 48 -3.51 9.93 -0.15
N ILE A 49 -2.45 9.29 -0.63
CA ILE A 49 -1.14 9.93 -0.82
C ILE A 49 -0.68 9.66 -2.24
N ASP A 50 -0.61 10.71 -3.05
CA ASP A 50 -0.13 10.66 -4.43
C ASP A 50 0.23 12.08 -4.86
N MET A 51 1.43 12.25 -5.43
CA MET A 51 1.95 13.54 -5.88
C MET A 51 1.64 13.82 -7.36
N ASP A 52 1.17 12.83 -8.11
CA ASP A 52 0.90 12.96 -9.53
C ASP A 52 -0.39 13.74 -9.78
N ARG A 53 -0.45 14.36 -10.96
CA ARG A 53 -1.68 14.91 -11.51
C ARG A 53 -2.39 13.90 -12.39
N VAL A 54 -3.69 14.08 -12.52
CA VAL A 54 -4.50 13.33 -13.48
C VAL A 54 -4.19 13.82 -14.89
N GLU A 55 -3.83 12.89 -15.76
CA GLU A 55 -3.59 13.11 -17.17
C GLU A 55 -4.68 12.45 -18.03
N PRO A 56 -4.89 12.89 -19.30
CA PRO A 56 -5.92 12.32 -20.17
C PRO A 56 -5.81 10.81 -20.36
N HIS A 57 -4.58 10.26 -20.34
CA HIS A 57 -4.37 8.82 -20.49
C HIS A 57 -4.88 8.01 -19.28
N ASN A 58 -4.97 8.63 -18.08
CA ASN A 58 -5.45 7.96 -16.86
C ASN A 58 -6.96 7.64 -16.93
N LEU A 59 -7.74 8.43 -17.67
CA LEU A 59 -9.20 8.30 -17.78
C LEU A 59 -9.66 6.94 -18.32
N ARG A 60 -8.79 6.24 -19.05
CA ARG A 60 -9.11 4.94 -19.64
C ARG A 60 -9.04 3.77 -18.67
N ARG A 61 -8.17 3.84 -17.66
CA ARG A 61 -7.78 2.66 -16.85
C ARG A 61 -7.69 2.92 -15.35
N GLN A 62 -7.96 4.14 -14.93
CA GLN A 62 -7.94 4.56 -13.53
C GLN A 62 -9.27 5.21 -13.20
N SER A 63 -9.58 5.31 -11.92
CA SER A 63 -10.83 5.92 -11.44
C SER A 63 -10.76 7.44 -11.55
N PHE A 64 -10.65 8.01 -12.76
CA PHE A 64 -10.66 9.45 -12.99
C PHE A 64 -11.58 9.81 -14.16
N TYR A 65 -12.16 11.00 -14.10
CA TYR A 65 -13.06 11.54 -15.11
C TYR A 65 -12.48 12.76 -15.79
N GLN A 66 -13.09 13.18 -16.91
CA GLN A 66 -12.63 14.32 -17.70
C GLN A 66 -12.45 15.61 -16.87
N GLY A 67 -13.32 15.83 -15.87
CA GLY A 67 -13.25 16.99 -14.97
C GLY A 67 -12.11 16.95 -13.95
N ASP A 68 -11.48 15.80 -13.75
CA ASP A 68 -10.37 15.63 -12.80
C ASP A 68 -9.01 16.00 -13.42
N VAL A 69 -8.94 16.09 -14.76
CA VAL A 69 -7.69 16.31 -15.50
C VAL A 69 -7.00 17.60 -15.04
N GLY A 70 -5.71 17.49 -14.74
CA GLY A 70 -4.90 18.57 -14.18
C GLY A 70 -4.97 18.69 -12.65
N GLY A 71 -5.96 18.10 -11.98
CA GLY A 71 -6.01 17.99 -10.52
C GLY A 71 -5.00 16.95 -9.99
N PHE A 72 -4.63 17.03 -8.71
CA PHE A 72 -3.82 15.99 -8.07
C PHE A 72 -4.66 14.72 -7.86
N LYS A 73 -4.11 13.55 -8.22
CA LYS A 73 -4.79 12.25 -8.14
C LYS A 73 -5.37 11.98 -6.75
N SER A 74 -4.55 12.17 -5.71
CA SER A 74 -4.95 11.98 -4.31
C SER A 74 -6.08 12.91 -3.88
N GLN A 75 -6.00 14.19 -4.27
CA GLN A 75 -6.98 15.22 -3.92
C GLN A 75 -8.34 14.94 -4.57
N VAL A 76 -8.39 14.83 -5.90
CA VAL A 76 -9.66 14.68 -6.62
C VAL A 76 -10.38 13.37 -6.24
N LEU A 77 -9.61 12.31 -5.99
CA LEU A 77 -10.14 11.03 -5.53
C LEU A 77 -10.68 11.13 -4.10
N ALA A 78 -9.94 11.75 -3.17
CA ALA A 78 -10.38 11.93 -1.79
C ALA A 78 -11.65 12.78 -1.70
N GLU A 79 -11.70 13.92 -2.38
CA GLU A 79 -12.87 14.81 -2.39
C GLU A 79 -14.10 14.12 -2.95
N ARG A 80 -13.95 13.38 -4.06
CA ARG A 80 -15.06 12.66 -4.67
C ARG A 80 -15.57 11.53 -3.79
N LEU A 81 -14.69 10.69 -3.26
CA LEU A 81 -15.07 9.57 -2.40
C LEU A 81 -15.67 10.07 -1.09
N SER A 82 -15.14 11.16 -0.53
CA SER A 82 -15.67 11.78 0.68
C SER A 82 -17.12 12.22 0.48
N ARG A 83 -17.43 12.90 -0.63
CA ARG A 83 -18.81 13.31 -0.98
C ARG A 83 -19.71 12.11 -1.25
N LEU A 84 -19.21 11.09 -1.94
CA LEU A 84 -20.00 9.92 -2.33
C LEU A 84 -20.39 9.05 -1.13
N TYR A 85 -19.48 8.86 -0.18
CA TYR A 85 -19.66 7.95 0.96
C TYR A 85 -19.90 8.67 2.29
N GLY A 86 -19.96 10.01 2.30
CA GLY A 86 -20.21 10.80 3.52
C GLY A 86 -19.13 10.62 4.60
N ARG A 87 -17.88 10.39 4.18
CA ARG A 87 -16.74 10.09 5.08
C ARG A 87 -15.64 11.14 4.94
N GLU A 88 -15.03 11.51 6.05
CA GLU A 88 -13.80 12.32 6.05
C GLU A 88 -12.63 11.50 5.48
N ILE A 89 -12.03 11.98 4.39
CA ILE A 89 -10.87 11.37 3.74
C ILE A 89 -9.79 12.46 3.62
N GLY A 90 -8.66 12.26 4.29
CA GLY A 90 -7.50 13.13 4.15
C GLY A 90 -6.73 12.84 2.86
N TYR A 91 -5.95 13.81 2.38
CA TYR A 91 -5.04 13.58 1.27
C TYR A 91 -3.71 14.31 1.41
N SER A 92 -2.71 13.83 0.68
CA SER A 92 -1.42 14.48 0.49
C SER A 92 -1.05 14.48 -0.99
N VAL A 93 -0.79 15.69 -1.49
CA VAL A 93 -0.23 15.94 -2.83
C VAL A 93 1.30 15.90 -2.85
N TYR A 94 1.89 15.49 -1.72
CA TYR A 94 3.32 15.33 -1.53
C TYR A 94 3.67 13.86 -1.35
N PRO A 95 4.90 13.46 -1.69
CA PRO A 95 5.34 12.08 -1.58
C PRO A 95 5.25 11.55 -0.14
N TYR A 96 5.11 10.24 -0.03
CA TYR A 96 5.17 9.55 1.24
C TYR A 96 6.58 9.64 1.83
N THR A 97 6.67 10.04 3.10
CA THR A 97 7.93 10.15 3.85
C THR A 97 7.80 9.55 5.24
N VAL A 98 8.93 9.37 5.93
CA VAL A 98 8.97 8.97 7.35
C VAL A 98 8.18 9.95 8.22
N ASP A 99 8.27 11.25 7.95
CA ASP A 99 7.53 12.27 8.71
C ASP A 99 6.03 12.16 8.47
N SER A 100 5.62 11.95 7.20
CA SER A 100 4.23 11.70 6.84
C SER A 100 3.70 10.45 7.55
N HIS A 101 4.49 9.37 7.60
CA HIS A 101 4.17 8.13 8.27
C HIS A 101 4.00 8.34 9.79
N ARG A 102 4.94 9.03 10.45
CA ARG A 102 4.84 9.35 11.89
C ARG A 102 3.63 10.22 12.21
N ARG A 103 3.23 11.14 11.33
CA ARG A 103 2.03 11.95 11.56
C ARG A 103 0.75 11.12 11.45
N ILE A 104 0.71 10.19 10.50
CA ILE A 104 -0.42 9.29 10.32
C ILE A 104 -0.47 8.25 11.45
N PHE A 105 0.66 7.64 11.83
CA PHE A 105 0.69 6.43 12.67
C PHE A 105 1.45 6.56 14.00
N GLY A 106 2.19 7.65 14.24
CA GLY A 106 3.15 7.77 15.36
C GLY A 106 2.54 7.94 16.75
N ALA A 107 1.21 8.04 16.87
CA ALA A 107 0.56 7.91 18.17
C ALA A 107 0.54 6.43 18.57
N TYR A 108 1.37 6.07 19.56
CA TYR A 108 1.45 4.72 20.13
C TYR A 108 0.05 4.17 20.45
N GLY A 109 -0.22 2.95 20.00
CA GLY A 109 -1.49 2.26 20.26
C GLY A 109 -2.55 2.40 19.18
N LYS A 110 -2.22 2.87 17.96
CA LYS A 110 -3.16 2.90 16.82
C LYS A 110 -2.97 1.73 15.87
N ARG A 111 -4.08 1.22 15.33
CA ARG A 111 -4.10 0.20 14.29
C ARG A 111 -3.79 0.87 12.96
N GLY A 112 -2.64 0.57 12.38
CA GLY A 112 -2.17 1.20 11.17
C GLY A 112 -2.11 0.22 10.01
N LEU A 113 -2.57 0.66 8.85
CA LEU A 113 -2.39 -0.06 7.59
C LEU A 113 -1.84 0.90 6.54
N VAL A 114 -0.70 0.56 5.98
CA VAL A 114 -0.14 1.19 4.78
C VAL A 114 -0.43 0.27 3.61
N LEU A 115 -1.21 0.77 2.66
CA LEU A 115 -1.52 0.10 1.41
C LEU A 115 -0.63 0.71 0.34
N GLY A 116 0.48 0.03 0.03
CA GLY A 116 1.42 0.43 -1.00
C GLY A 116 0.90 0.04 -2.37
N CYS A 117 0.24 0.96 -3.06
CA CYS A 117 -0.26 0.81 -4.43
C CYS A 117 0.63 1.54 -5.43
N VAL A 118 1.95 1.46 -5.22
CA VAL A 118 2.99 2.10 -6.04
C VAL A 118 3.72 1.07 -6.89
N ASP A 119 4.17 1.49 -8.06
CA ASP A 119 4.91 0.68 -9.03
C ASP A 119 6.43 0.92 -8.95
N ASN A 120 6.86 2.09 -8.46
CA ASN A 120 8.26 2.47 -8.47
C ASN A 120 9.02 2.10 -7.17
N PRO A 121 10.30 1.70 -7.29
CA PRO A 121 11.12 1.29 -6.14
C PRO A 121 11.37 2.40 -5.11
N LEU A 122 11.48 3.66 -5.53
CA LEU A 122 11.74 4.78 -4.62
C LEU A 122 10.61 4.99 -3.62
N ALA A 123 9.36 4.91 -4.09
CA ALA A 123 8.19 4.99 -3.22
C ALA A 123 8.11 3.79 -2.26
N ARG A 124 8.42 2.57 -2.73
CA ARG A 124 8.51 1.39 -1.85
C ARG A 124 9.60 1.53 -0.79
N ALA A 125 10.75 2.11 -1.14
CA ALA A 125 11.82 2.39 -0.19
C ALA A 125 11.39 3.40 0.89
N ALA A 126 10.65 4.44 0.49
CA ALA A 126 10.10 5.42 1.43
C ALA A 126 9.08 4.79 2.40
N ILE A 127 8.23 3.87 1.92
CA ILE A 127 7.33 3.09 2.78
C ILE A 127 8.14 2.24 3.75
N ALA A 128 9.11 1.46 3.26
CA ALA A 128 9.95 0.60 4.08
C ALA A 128 10.69 1.37 5.18
N GLU A 129 11.19 2.57 4.88
CA GLU A 129 11.82 3.43 5.89
C GLU A 129 10.80 3.96 6.90
N GLY A 130 9.61 4.34 6.45
CA GLY A 130 8.50 4.73 7.33
C GLY A 130 8.16 3.63 8.34
N MET A 131 8.07 2.38 7.90
CA MET A 131 7.75 1.23 8.77
C MET A 131 8.75 1.01 9.90
N LYS A 132 10.01 1.43 9.75
CA LYS A 132 11.02 1.37 10.83
C LYS A 132 10.76 2.37 11.95
N SER A 133 9.91 3.37 11.70
CA SER A 133 9.63 4.47 12.63
C SER A 133 8.41 4.25 13.54
N THR A 134 7.71 3.12 13.38
CA THR A 134 6.56 2.73 14.20
C THR A 134 6.73 1.33 14.80
N GLY A 135 5.92 1.02 15.82
CA GLY A 135 5.88 -0.31 16.42
C GLY A 135 5.05 -1.32 15.62
N ALA A 136 4.95 -2.53 16.15
CA ALA A 136 4.35 -3.73 15.53
C ALA A 136 2.88 -3.61 15.06
N TRP A 137 2.19 -2.52 15.39
CA TRP A 137 0.76 -2.30 15.13
C TRP A 137 0.45 -1.61 13.81
N VAL A 138 1.49 -1.28 13.04
CA VAL A 138 1.36 -0.78 11.67
C VAL A 138 1.79 -1.87 10.71
N TRP A 139 0.89 -2.25 9.82
CA TRP A 139 1.14 -3.24 8.77
C TRP A 139 1.30 -2.56 7.43
N TRP A 140 2.21 -3.07 6.60
CA TRP A 140 2.34 -2.67 5.21
C TRP A 140 1.92 -3.83 4.33
N LEU A 141 0.89 -3.59 3.51
CA LEU A 141 0.49 -4.44 2.41
C LEU A 141 0.96 -3.76 1.11
N ASP A 142 1.95 -4.36 0.43
CA ASP A 142 2.39 -3.97 -0.90
C ASP A 142 1.54 -4.68 -1.94
N ALA A 143 0.84 -3.90 -2.76
CA ALA A 143 -0.01 -4.33 -3.87
C ALA A 143 0.49 -3.74 -5.19
N GLY A 144 1.81 -3.66 -5.35
CA GLY A 144 2.45 -3.20 -6.57
C GLY A 144 2.34 -4.23 -7.70
N ASN A 145 2.31 -3.74 -8.94
CA ASN A 145 2.33 -4.57 -10.14
C ASN A 145 3.64 -4.33 -10.90
N GLY A 146 4.28 -5.42 -11.35
CA GLY A 146 5.22 -5.38 -12.47
C GLY A 146 4.47 -5.43 -13.80
N HIS A 147 5.18 -5.32 -14.93
CA HIS A 147 4.57 -5.27 -16.27
C HIS A 147 3.68 -6.49 -16.61
N HIS A 148 3.95 -7.68 -16.04
CA HIS A 148 3.23 -8.92 -16.35
C HIS A 148 2.80 -9.74 -15.12
N SER A 149 2.95 -9.21 -13.90
CA SER A 149 2.49 -9.91 -12.69
C SER A 149 2.19 -8.93 -11.57
N GLY A 150 1.11 -9.20 -10.82
CA GLY A 150 0.84 -8.53 -9.56
C GLY A 150 1.39 -9.32 -8.39
N GLN A 151 2.02 -8.64 -7.44
CA GLN A 151 2.39 -9.24 -6.16
C GLN A 151 1.60 -8.63 -5.02
N MET A 152 1.26 -9.48 -4.05
CA MET A 152 0.77 -9.05 -2.75
C MET A 152 1.73 -9.55 -1.69
N LEU A 153 2.32 -8.62 -0.94
CA LEU A 153 3.16 -8.94 0.22
C LEU A 153 2.67 -8.16 1.43
N ILE A 154 2.71 -8.77 2.60
CA ILE A 154 2.32 -8.13 3.85
C ILE A 154 3.39 -8.32 4.92
N GLY A 155 3.70 -7.26 5.67
CA GLY A 155 4.63 -7.34 6.78
C GLY A 155 4.65 -6.09 7.63
N ASN A 156 5.24 -6.20 8.81
CA ASN A 156 5.28 -5.13 9.81
C ASN A 156 6.62 -5.00 10.51
N THR A 157 7.58 -5.91 10.28
CA THR A 157 8.89 -5.82 10.95
C THR A 157 10.09 -6.03 10.05
N GLY A 158 11.09 -5.17 10.23
CA GLY A 158 12.44 -5.34 9.70
C GLY A 158 13.41 -5.97 10.70
N VAL A 159 12.96 -6.34 11.89
CA VAL A 159 13.81 -6.78 13.02
C VAL A 159 13.74 -8.30 13.16
N PRO A 160 14.82 -9.04 12.88
CA PRO A 160 14.81 -10.50 12.92
C PRO A 160 14.38 -11.11 14.25
N ASP A 161 14.71 -10.46 15.38
CA ASP A 161 14.32 -10.94 16.70
C ASP A 161 12.81 -10.88 16.95
N GLN A 162 12.09 -9.94 16.32
CA GLN A 162 10.62 -9.86 16.43
C GLN A 162 9.90 -10.99 15.67
N LEU A 163 10.59 -11.66 14.74
CA LEU A 163 10.06 -12.83 14.03
C LEU A 163 10.07 -14.09 14.90
N LYS A 164 10.92 -14.14 15.92
CA LYS A 164 11.03 -15.29 16.83
C LYS A 164 9.75 -15.39 17.67
N GLY A 165 9.05 -16.50 17.53
CA GLY A 165 7.78 -16.73 18.23
C GLY A 165 6.61 -15.88 17.71
N ALA A 166 6.75 -15.26 16.53
CA ALA A 166 5.70 -14.44 15.93
C ALA A 166 4.43 -15.24 15.59
N PHE A 167 4.56 -16.55 15.40
CA PHE A 167 3.46 -17.50 15.16
C PHE A 167 3.13 -18.23 16.45
N HIS A 168 2.00 -17.87 17.05
CA HIS A 168 1.50 -18.43 18.29
C HIS A 168 0.67 -19.70 18.03
N LYS A 169 0.64 -20.61 19.01
CA LYS A 169 -0.06 -21.91 18.91
C LYS A 169 -1.59 -21.77 18.79
N ASP A 170 -2.15 -20.66 19.23
CA ASP A 170 -3.57 -20.29 19.10
C ASP A 170 -3.93 -19.77 17.69
N GLY A 171 -2.97 -19.79 16.77
CA GLY A 171 -3.14 -19.33 15.40
C GLY A 171 -2.95 -17.83 15.25
N LEU A 172 -2.38 -17.11 16.23
CA LEU A 172 -2.10 -15.68 16.10
C LEU A 172 -0.73 -15.42 15.45
N CYS A 173 -0.67 -14.50 14.49
CA CYS A 173 0.55 -13.98 13.89
C CYS A 173 0.73 -12.51 14.30
N THR A 174 1.83 -12.22 14.99
CA THR A 174 2.14 -10.85 15.45
C THR A 174 3.12 -10.13 14.54
N HIS A 175 3.97 -10.88 13.83
CA HIS A 175 5.00 -10.31 12.98
C HIS A 175 5.25 -11.14 11.72
N VAL A 176 5.44 -10.45 10.61
CA VAL A 176 5.90 -11.00 9.32
C VAL A 176 6.97 -10.04 8.77
N PRO A 177 8.03 -10.53 8.08
CA PRO A 177 9.06 -9.66 7.52
C PRO A 177 8.46 -8.60 6.61
N LEU A 178 8.99 -7.39 6.58
CA LEU A 178 8.51 -6.36 5.65
C LEU A 178 8.52 -6.87 4.19
N PRO A 179 7.60 -6.40 3.32
CA PRO A 179 7.65 -6.67 1.88
C PRO A 179 9.04 -6.50 1.26
N SER A 180 9.78 -5.45 1.65
CA SER A 180 11.15 -5.20 1.20
C SER A 180 12.19 -6.24 1.66
N LEU A 181 11.90 -7.03 2.70
CA LEU A 181 12.74 -8.17 3.12
C LEU A 181 12.30 -9.47 2.47
N GLN A 182 10.99 -9.63 2.20
CA GLN A 182 10.45 -10.79 1.50
C GLN A 182 10.88 -10.82 0.03
N LEU A 183 10.89 -9.66 -0.61
CA LEU A 183 11.31 -9.49 -2.00
C LEU A 183 12.20 -8.24 -2.15
N PRO A 184 13.52 -8.35 -1.89
CA PRO A 184 14.43 -7.20 -1.94
C PRO A 184 14.49 -6.49 -3.30
N SER A 185 14.22 -7.21 -4.40
CA SER A 185 14.17 -6.64 -5.76
C SER A 185 13.09 -5.57 -5.92
N LEU A 186 12.10 -5.48 -5.01
CA LEU A 186 11.12 -4.39 -5.00
C LEU A 186 11.74 -3.00 -4.85
N LEU A 187 12.92 -2.92 -4.23
CA LEU A 187 13.66 -1.68 -4.00
C LEU A 187 14.69 -1.37 -5.08
N SER A 188 14.89 -2.29 -6.02
CA SER A 188 15.76 -2.10 -7.17
C SER A 188 14.94 -1.67 -8.39
N PRO A 189 15.46 -0.79 -9.25
CA PRO A 189 14.92 -0.64 -10.60
C PRO A 189 14.82 -2.03 -11.24
N VAL A 190 13.71 -2.29 -11.92
CA VAL A 190 13.65 -3.45 -12.83
C VAL A 190 14.78 -3.21 -13.83
N GLN A 191 15.77 -4.09 -13.87
CA GLN A 191 16.68 -4.12 -15.01
C GLN A 191 15.80 -4.61 -16.15
N ASP A 192 15.47 -3.72 -17.08
CA ASP A 192 14.89 -4.14 -18.33
C ASP A 192 15.90 -5.12 -18.94
N ASP A 193 15.54 -6.41 -18.99
CA ASP A 193 16.12 -7.29 -20.00
C ASP A 193 15.92 -6.53 -21.32
N GLU A 194 17.03 -6.25 -22.01
CA GLU A 194 17.12 -5.38 -23.20
C GLU A 194 15.81 -5.38 -23.98
N GLU A 195 15.27 -4.17 -24.24
CA GLU A 195 14.13 -3.95 -25.13
C GLU A 195 14.11 -5.02 -26.21
N ALA A 196 13.22 -6.01 -26.07
CA ALA A 196 12.89 -6.87 -27.20
C ALA A 196 12.53 -5.87 -28.31
N PRO A 197 13.25 -5.90 -29.44
CA PRO A 197 13.29 -4.77 -30.36
C PRO A 197 11.87 -4.36 -30.66
N ALA A 198 11.61 -3.05 -30.63
CA ALA A 198 10.34 -2.43 -30.97
C ALA A 198 9.94 -2.82 -32.40
N LEU A 199 9.49 -4.07 -32.57
CA LEU A 199 8.68 -4.50 -33.66
C LEU A 199 7.41 -3.69 -33.49
N ALA A 200 7.05 -2.95 -34.53
CA ALA A 200 5.81 -2.21 -34.61
C ALA A 200 4.66 -3.22 -34.44
N VAL A 201 4.28 -3.48 -33.19
CA VAL A 201 3.20 -4.36 -32.86
C VAL A 201 1.93 -3.54 -32.98
N ASP A 202 1.06 -4.00 -33.87
CA ASP A 202 -0.26 -3.47 -34.18
C ASP A 202 -1.02 -3.03 -32.92
N CYS A 203 -1.70 -1.89 -33.00
CA CYS A 203 -2.34 -1.15 -31.91
C CYS A 203 -3.31 -1.98 -31.04
N ALA A 204 -3.64 -3.20 -31.42
CA ALA A 204 -4.43 -4.15 -30.64
C ALA A 204 -3.64 -4.77 -29.46
N GLU A 205 -2.36 -5.17 -29.65
CA GLU A 205 -1.59 -5.88 -28.61
C GLU A 205 -1.08 -4.93 -27.51
N ALA A 206 -0.76 -3.66 -27.85
CA ALA A 206 -0.45 -2.64 -26.85
C ALA A 206 -1.68 -2.24 -26.00
N VAL A 207 -2.89 -2.37 -26.58
CA VAL A 207 -4.15 -2.23 -25.84
C VAL A 207 -4.35 -3.45 -24.94
N GLU A 208 -4.13 -4.67 -25.44
CA GLU A 208 -4.29 -5.92 -24.69
C GLU A 208 -3.32 -6.06 -23.51
N ALA A 209 -2.04 -5.71 -23.67
CA ALA A 209 -1.06 -5.69 -22.59
C ALA A 209 -1.43 -4.67 -21.49
N GLY A 210 -1.96 -3.52 -21.88
CA GLY A 210 -2.43 -2.51 -20.96
C GLY A 210 -3.79 -2.82 -20.29
N ASP A 211 -4.62 -3.66 -20.93
CA ASP A 211 -5.91 -4.09 -20.40
C ASP A 211 -5.75 -5.27 -19.41
N GLN A 212 -4.77 -6.16 -19.65
CA GLN A 212 -4.35 -7.15 -18.66
C GLN A 212 -3.86 -6.49 -17.37
N SER A 213 -3.09 -5.39 -17.47
CA SER A 213 -2.68 -4.60 -16.30
C SER A 213 -3.87 -4.01 -15.54
N ALA A 214 -4.93 -3.55 -16.23
CA ALA A 214 -6.14 -3.04 -15.57
C ALA A 214 -6.92 -4.13 -14.81
N VAL A 215 -7.03 -5.34 -15.38
CA VAL A 215 -7.64 -6.50 -14.70
C VAL A 215 -6.81 -6.90 -13.48
N ILE A 216 -5.49 -6.89 -13.57
CA ILE A 216 -4.59 -7.16 -12.44
C ILE A 216 -4.79 -6.10 -11.35
N ASN A 217 -4.85 -4.81 -11.71
CA ASN A 217 -5.12 -3.72 -10.76
C ASN A 217 -6.43 -3.94 -9.99
N GLN A 218 -7.50 -4.33 -10.68
CA GLN A 218 -8.81 -4.61 -10.07
C GLN A 218 -8.80 -5.88 -9.21
N ALA A 219 -8.17 -6.95 -9.65
CA ALA A 219 -8.04 -8.19 -8.88
C ALA A 219 -7.22 -7.95 -7.60
N MET A 220 -6.09 -7.25 -7.72
CA MET A 220 -5.27 -6.85 -6.59
C MET A 220 -6.04 -5.96 -5.62
N ALA A 221 -6.75 -4.95 -6.14
CA ALA A 221 -7.59 -4.10 -5.32
C ALA A 221 -8.66 -4.90 -4.56
N SER A 222 -9.30 -5.86 -5.23
CA SER A 222 -10.29 -6.73 -4.62
C SER A 222 -9.70 -7.55 -3.47
N ILE A 223 -8.52 -8.15 -3.65
CA ILE A 223 -7.84 -8.91 -2.59
C ILE A 223 -7.44 -7.98 -1.44
N VAL A 224 -6.87 -6.80 -1.72
CA VAL A 224 -6.49 -5.81 -0.69
C VAL A 224 -7.71 -5.40 0.13
N VAL A 225 -8.81 -5.10 -0.56
CA VAL A 225 -10.05 -4.63 0.04
C VAL A 225 -10.70 -5.76 0.85
N MET A 226 -10.70 -7.00 0.34
CA MET A 226 -11.16 -8.18 1.07
C MET A 226 -10.31 -8.44 2.33
N ASP A 227 -8.99 -8.37 2.24
CA ASP A 227 -8.09 -8.60 3.37
C ASP A 227 -8.18 -7.45 4.39
N THR A 228 -8.38 -6.22 3.94
CA THR A 228 -8.54 -5.05 4.82
C THR A 228 -9.90 -5.07 5.54
N ALA A 229 -10.98 -5.39 4.84
CA ALA A 229 -12.31 -5.49 5.45
C ALA A 229 -12.41 -6.73 6.34
N SER A 230 -11.80 -7.84 5.92
CA SER A 230 -11.61 -8.98 6.79
C SER A 230 -10.79 -8.58 8.02
N SER A 231 -9.84 -7.63 7.95
CA SER A 231 -9.06 -7.16 9.13
C SER A 231 -9.88 -6.39 10.17
N ALA A 232 -11.11 -5.97 9.85
CA ALA A 232 -12.10 -5.56 10.83
C ALA A 232 -12.73 -6.75 11.59
N GLU A 233 -12.53 -7.99 11.10
CA GLU A 233 -13.04 -9.27 11.64
C GLU A 233 -12.05 -10.50 11.53
N ILE A 234 -10.71 -10.36 11.37
CA ILE A 234 -9.89 -11.42 10.72
C ILE A 234 -9.90 -12.77 11.47
N THR A 235 -10.52 -13.74 10.80
CA THR A 235 -10.21 -15.17 10.70
C THR A 235 -9.61 -15.41 9.31
N SER A 236 -8.28 -15.25 9.12
CA SER A 236 -7.32 -16.35 8.92
C SER A 236 -6.68 -16.41 7.49
N PHE A 237 -5.35 -16.53 7.36
CA PHE A 237 -4.58 -16.65 6.08
C PHE A 237 -3.98 -18.05 5.86
N SER A 238 -3.99 -18.56 4.61
CA SER A 238 -3.45 -19.88 4.23
C SER A 238 -2.00 -19.82 3.71
N GLU A 239 -1.16 -20.77 4.13
CA GLU A 239 0.31 -20.87 3.94
C GLU A 239 0.86 -20.89 2.49
N LYS A 240 0.04 -20.83 1.44
CA LYS A 240 0.47 -21.24 0.09
C LYS A 240 1.36 -20.26 -0.72
N LYS A 241 1.95 -19.22 -0.13
CA LYS A 241 2.83 -18.27 -0.88
C LYS A 241 4.06 -17.70 -0.15
N LEU A 242 4.53 -18.30 0.94
CA LEU A 242 5.86 -17.96 1.48
C LEU A 242 6.94 -18.73 0.71
N ILE A 243 7.59 -18.08 -0.25
CA ILE A 243 8.84 -18.55 -0.87
C ILE A 243 9.97 -18.28 0.14
N PRO A 244 10.73 -19.29 0.59
CA PRO A 244 11.89 -19.05 1.46
C PRO A 244 13.06 -18.58 0.59
N ALA A 245 13.48 -17.31 0.74
CA ALA A 245 14.69 -16.81 0.09
C ALA A 245 15.91 -16.92 1.02
N VAL A 246 16.98 -17.40 0.40
CA VAL A 246 18.27 -17.84 0.93
C VAL A 246 19.15 -16.66 1.35
N ASN A 247 20.00 -16.96 2.34
CA ASN A 247 21.02 -16.15 2.98
C ASN A 247 22.20 -15.79 2.05
N THR A 248 22.65 -14.52 1.99
CA THR A 248 24.08 -14.11 1.99
C THR A 248 24.30 -12.58 2.13
N ALA A 249 24.81 -12.19 3.31
CA ALA A 249 25.89 -11.24 3.67
C ALA A 249 26.24 -9.93 2.91
N ASN A 250 26.53 -8.90 3.76
CA ASN A 250 27.49 -7.76 3.68
C ASN A 250 27.10 -6.48 2.90
N ALA A 251 26.80 -5.37 3.62
CA ALA A 251 27.70 -4.23 4.01
C ALA A 251 27.52 -3.04 3.04
N SER A 252 27.57 -1.73 3.33
CA SER A 252 27.77 -0.85 4.50
C SER A 252 27.65 0.61 3.96
N GLY A 253 27.16 1.60 4.73
CA GLY A 253 27.53 3.03 4.50
C GLY A 253 26.43 4.13 4.51
N THR A 254 26.31 4.81 5.67
CA THR A 254 25.90 6.21 6.01
C THR A 254 25.48 7.20 4.90
N ARG A 255 24.25 7.77 4.90
CA ARG A 255 23.66 8.94 5.63
C ARG A 255 24.12 10.34 5.22
N ASN A 256 23.17 11.20 4.80
CA ASN A 256 23.14 12.63 5.13
C ASN A 256 21.72 13.23 5.05
N ASP A 257 21.43 14.12 6.01
CA ASP A 257 20.15 14.75 6.34
C ASP A 257 19.81 15.96 5.45
N LEU A 258 18.53 16.20 5.17
CA LEU A 258 17.97 17.52 4.85
C LEU A 258 16.48 17.57 5.25
N VAL A 259 16.11 18.71 5.85
CA VAL A 259 14.90 19.01 6.64
C VAL A 259 13.63 19.09 5.78
N SER A 260 12.52 18.46 6.22
CA SER A 260 11.22 18.46 5.53
C SER A 260 10.15 19.33 6.22
N GLN A 261 9.44 20.13 5.43
CA GLN A 261 8.14 20.69 5.76
C GLN A 261 7.12 20.15 4.75
N THR A 262 6.04 19.52 5.21
CA THR A 262 4.93 19.06 4.37
C THR A 262 3.66 19.05 5.22
N ALA A 263 2.58 19.72 4.81
CA ALA A 263 1.31 19.80 5.55
C ALA A 263 0.24 18.89 4.92
N PHE A 264 -0.61 18.25 5.73
CA PHE A 264 -1.78 17.47 5.30
C PHE A 264 -3.03 18.35 5.37
N THR A 265 -3.93 18.23 4.38
CA THR A 265 -5.24 18.90 4.38
C THR A 265 -6.32 17.86 4.69
N MET A 266 -7.12 18.12 5.73
CA MET A 266 -8.33 17.35 6.05
C MET A 266 -9.55 18.14 5.54
N ILE A 267 -10.52 17.48 4.92
CA ILE A 267 -11.77 18.11 4.44
C ILE A 267 -12.94 17.47 5.18
N SER A 268 -13.73 18.29 5.86
CA SER A 268 -14.98 17.95 6.56
C SER A 268 -16.16 17.84 5.62
#